data_AF-A0A4R8LTR0-F1
#
_entry.id   AF-A0A4R8LTR0-F1
#
_cell.length_a   1.000
_cell.length_b   1.000
_cell.length_c   1.000
_cell.angle_alpha   90.00
_cell.angle_beta   90.00
_cell.angle_gamma   90.00
#
_symmetry.space_group_name_H-M   'P 1'
#
loop_
_entity.id
_entity.type
_entity.pdbx_description
1 polymer ?
#
loop_
_entity_poly.entity_id
_entity_poly.type
_entity_poly.pdbx_seq_one_letter_code
_entity_poly.pdbx_strand_id
1 'polypeptide(L)' 'MRICVGDTVKHPDRQVSGQIVGIMTNPACLLRTLVIEWDSGETEEWSEIEFGPLQD' A
#
# COMPACT_ATOMS: atom_id res chain seq x y z
N MET A 1 0.23 -13.94 3.07
CA MET A 1 -0.67 -12.92 3.65
C MET A 1 -1.25 -12.09 2.53
N ARG A 2 -2.55 -11.76 2.57
CA ARG A 2 -3.20 -10.90 1.56
C ARG A 2 -3.28 -9.51 2.14
N ILE A 3 -2.75 -8.52 1.42
CA ILE A 3 -2.87 -7.12 1.79
C ILE A 3 -4.34 -6.69 1.73
N CYS A 4 -4.82 -6.09 2.81
CA CYS A 4 -6.21 -5.67 3.01
C CYS A 4 -6.29 -4.19 3.39
N VAL A 5 -7.47 -3.61 3.17
CA VAL A 5 -7.77 -2.27 3.68
C VAL A 5 -7.73 -2.31 5.21
N GLY A 6 -7.06 -1.34 5.82
CA GLY A 6 -6.79 -1.25 7.25
C GLY A 6 -5.42 -1.77 7.67
N ASP A 7 -4.70 -2.51 6.81
CA ASP A 7 -3.35 -2.95 7.10
C ASP A 7 -2.38 -1.77 7.18
N THR A 8 -1.44 -1.86 8.12
CA THR A 8 -0.35 -0.89 8.27
C THR A 8 0.84 -1.32 7.43
N VAL A 9 1.39 -0.39 6.67
CA VAL A 9 2.57 -0.59 5.82
C VAL A 9 3.64 0.44 6.16
N LYS A 10 4.89 0.12 5.85
CA LYS A 10 6.02 1.06 5.97
C LYS A 10 6.49 1.44 4.58
N HIS A 11 6.74 2.72 4.38
CA HIS A 11 7.31 3.20 3.13
C HIS A 11 8.72 2.59 2.96
N PRO A 12 9.09 2.09 1.76
CA PRO A 12 10.38 1.44 1.53
C PRO A 12 11.56 2.42 1.68
N ASP A 13 11.46 3.62 1.11
CA ASP A 13 12.53 4.64 1.16
C ASP A 13 12.45 5.62 2.34
N ARG A 14 11.25 5.85 2.88
CA ARG A 14 11.01 6.83 3.95
C ARG A 14 10.75 6.08 5.26
N GLN A 15 11.28 6.56 6.38
CA GLN A 15 10.94 6.01 7.71
C GLN A 15 9.55 6.49 8.19
N VAL A 16 8.54 6.36 7.33
CA VAL A 16 7.14 6.70 7.61
C VAL A 16 6.27 5.45 7.49
N SER A 17 5.29 5.35 8.37
CA SER A 17 4.26 4.31 8.30
C SER A 17 2.99 4.91 7.71
N GLY A 18 2.19 4.07 7.08
CA GLY A 18 0.91 4.45 6.50
C GLY A 18 -0.10 3.33 6.65
N GLN A 19 -1.35 3.66 6.38
CA GLN A 19 -2.45 2.71 6.40
C GLN A 19 -3.06 2.58 5.01
N ILE A 20 -3.37 1.35 4.62
CA ILE A 20 -4.06 1.11 3.35
C ILE A 20 -5.52 1.49 3.53
N VAL A 21 -5.92 2.57 2.87
CA VAL A 21 -7.30 3.09 2.90
C VAL A 21 -8.13 2.56 1.72
N GLY A 22 -7.48 2.03 0.68
CA GLY A 22 -8.16 1.48 -0.48
C GLY A 22 -7.30 0.49 -1.26
N ILE A 23 -7.96 -0.41 -2.00
CA ILE A 23 -7.31 -1.32 -2.94
C ILE A 23 -8.08 -1.28 -4.25
N MET A 24 -7.40 -0.88 -5.31
CA MET A 24 -7.91 -0.85 -6.67
C MET A 24 -7.17 -1.90 -7.50
N THR A 25 -7.76 -2.29 -8.64
CA THR A 25 -7.07 -3.17 -9.60
C THR A 25 -6.88 -2.37 -10.87
N ASN A 26 -5.63 -2.22 -11.31
CA ASN A 26 -5.33 -1.51 -12.54
C ASN A 26 -5.84 -2.34 -13.73
N PRO A 27 -6.81 -1.83 -14.53
CA PRO A 27 -7.40 -2.59 -15.63
C PRO A 27 -6.40 -2.88 -16.76
N ALA A 28 -5.29 -2.15 -16.85
CA ALA A 28 -4.28 -2.35 -17.89
C ALA A 28 -3.35 -3.54 -17.61
N CYS A 29 -3.06 -3.83 -16.33
CA CYS A 29 -2.07 -4.84 -15.94
C CYS A 29 -2.60 -5.89 -14.95
N LEU A 30 -3.86 -5.76 -14.51
CA LEU A 30 -4.51 -6.60 -13.48
C LEU A 30 -3.79 -6.61 -12.12
N LEU A 31 -2.80 -5.73 -11.94
CA LEU A 31 -2.08 -5.57 -10.69
C LEU A 31 -2.93 -4.80 -9.69
N ARG A 32 -2.80 -5.18 -8.42
CA ARG A 32 -3.43 -4.48 -7.31
C ARG A 32 -2.64 -3.22 -6.99
N THR A 33 -3.35 -2.10 -6.94
CA THR A 33 -2.84 -0.80 -6.53
C THR A 33 -3.43 -0.50 -5.15
N LEU A 34 -2.56 -0.25 -4.19
CA LEU A 34 -2.88 0.14 -2.84
C LEU A 34 -2.96 1.66 -2.77
N VAL A 35 -4.03 2.18 -2.18
CA VAL A 35 -4.14 3.58 -1.80
C VAL A 35 -3.74 3.65 -0.33
N ILE A 36 -2.64 4.35 -0.05
CA ILE A 36 -2.06 4.44 1.27
C ILE A 36 -2.16 5.88 1.75
N GLU A 37 -2.69 6.05 2.96
CA GLU A 37 -2.62 7.31 3.70
C GLU A 37 -1.44 7.22 4.67
N TRP A 38 -0.42 8.05 4.43
CA TRP A 38 0.77 8.11 5.28
C TRP A 38 0.52 8.99 6.51
N ASP A 39 1.25 8.73 7.59
CA ASP A 39 1.19 9.53 8.82
C ASP A 39 1.58 11.02 8.60
N SER A 40 2.28 11.31 7.50
CA SER A 40 2.55 12.68 7.05
C SER A 40 1.30 13.44 6.56
N GLY A 41 0.17 12.76 6.36
CA GLY A 41 -1.07 13.30 5.81
C GLY A 41 -1.13 13.25 4.28
N GLU A 42 -0.14 12.64 3.62
CA GLU A 42 -0.13 12.45 2.17
C GLU A 42 -0.84 11.14 1.79
N THR A 43 -1.63 11.17 0.72
CA THR A 43 -2.21 9.96 0.13
C THR A 43 -1.51 9.62 -1.16
N GLU A 44 -1.03 8.38 -1.30
CA GLU A 44 -0.32 7.93 -2.49
C GLU A 44 -0.83 6.57 -2.97
N GLU A 45 -0.75 6.36 -4.29
CA GLU A 45 -1.10 5.11 -4.95
C GLU A 45 0.17 4.33 -5.27
N TRP A 46 0.24 3.10 -4.76
CA TRP A 46 1.41 2.26 -4.91
C TRP A 46 1.03 0.85 -5.37
N SER A 47 1.92 0.17 -6.08
CA SER A 47 1.64 -1.21 -6.50
C SER A 47 1.84 -2.18 -5.33
N GLU A 48 0.94 -3.15 -5.18
CA GLU A 48 1.01 -4.18 -4.11
C GLU A 48 2.37 -4.90 -4.09
N ILE A 49 3.00 -5.06 -5.25
CA ILE A 49 4.30 -5.72 -5.40
C ILE A 49 5.47 -4.95 -4.75
N GLU A 50 5.36 -3.63 -4.61
CA GLU A 50 6.42 -2.77 -4.04
C GLU A 50 6.57 -3.00 -2.52
N PHE A 51 5.52 -3.47 -1.85
CA PHE A 51 5.55 -3.73 -0.41
C PHE A 51 5.91 -5.18 -0.08
N GLY A 52 6.05 -6.04 -1.09
CA GLY A 52 6.35 -7.46 -0.92
C GLY A 52 5.32 -8.19 -0.05
N PRO A 53 5.56 -9.46 0.31
CA PRO A 53 4.80 -10.09 1.37
C PRO A 53 5.13 -9.38 2.67
N LEU A 54 4.15 -8.67 3.27
CA LEU A 54 4.27 -8.18 4.64
C LEU A 54 4.64 -9.38 5.52
N GLN A 55 5.85 -9.39 6.07
CA GLN A 55 6.29 -10.43 7.02
C GLN A 55 5.55 -10.20 8.33
N ASP A 56 5.06 -11.31 8.89
CA ASP A 56 4.33 -11.43 10.17
C ASP A 56 5.10 -10.82 11.35
#